data_AF-A0A4P5VY10-F1
#
_entry.id   AF-A0A4P5VY10-F1
#
_cell.length_a   1.000
_cell.length_b   1.000
_cell.length_c   1.000
_cell.angle_alpha   90.00
_cell.angle_beta   90.00
_cell.angle_gamma   90.00
#
_symmetry.space_group_name_H-M   'P 1'
#
loop_
_entity.id
_entity.type
_entity.pdbx_description
1 polymer ?
#
loop_
_entity_poly.entity_id
_entity_poly.type
_entity_poly.pdbx_seq_one_letter_code
_entity_poly.pdbx_strand_id
1 'polypeptide(L)'
;MLISLAFFAATASAASCDKQITAVKGSDSDSVAAAFSALAACDKATAEASFNDALAKATDTEALTALAEVAIDRDVWKPMWSALGKISSYEARDEVAQAVGESCTEKPKVVAFLQGAYFGLRDIEFQQWDDAFVACGDPGLASWMDKQVQTPPSKKFDEKFVNLMAIYVKKNRGAALPNLTIGAIKAAETGPFDAILFKMGESVAAEMGGTTSAENQATLEAALVEVASQVSKDKAMAVASQLANSGSEAAAAKLLPVLYGDVAKGGVYTYGAASIEQGDCGGKKQAIVHYVTVSEPGARWTIIKDIEEPLRAEKAKLAKTCTVDAPWPIVHSPTPIGGSSAVEKWVKELQVDLEGKGYDVKLTKEKGITLP
;
A
#
# COMPACT_ATOMS: atom_id res chain seq x y z
N MET A 1 -3.70 72.51 -21.04
CA MET A 1 -2.91 71.58 -21.85
C MET A 1 -1.61 71.34 -21.10
N LEU A 2 -1.55 70.28 -20.29
CA LEU A 2 -0.36 69.90 -19.55
C LEU A 2 -0.25 68.38 -19.69
N ILE A 3 0.78 67.99 -20.42
CA ILE A 3 1.07 66.64 -20.88
C ILE A 3 1.65 65.84 -19.72
N SER A 4 1.13 64.62 -19.56
CA SER A 4 1.65 63.53 -18.75
C SER A 4 3.14 63.26 -19.02
N LEU A 5 3.91 63.02 -17.96
CA LEU A 5 5.10 62.17 -18.04
C LEU A 5 4.94 61.06 -17.00
N ALA A 6 4.53 59.90 -17.52
CA ALA A 6 4.55 58.62 -16.84
C ALA A 6 5.93 57.98 -17.02
N PHE A 7 6.33 57.24 -15.98
CA PHE A 7 7.06 55.96 -16.02
C PHE A 7 8.31 55.88 -16.89
N PHE A 8 9.49 55.67 -16.28
CA PHE A 8 10.43 54.60 -16.66
C PHE A 8 11.48 54.43 -15.55
N ALA A 9 11.28 53.46 -14.66
CA ALA A 9 12.32 52.98 -13.74
C ALA A 9 12.11 51.49 -13.44
N ALA A 10 12.17 50.65 -14.48
CA ALA A 10 12.26 49.20 -14.33
C ALA A 10 12.74 48.56 -15.64
N THR A 11 14.03 48.65 -15.98
CA THR A 11 14.68 47.86 -17.07
C THR A 11 16.22 47.90 -17.05
N ALA A 12 16.87 48.07 -15.89
CA ALA A 12 18.34 48.19 -15.84
C ALA A 12 19.11 46.87 -15.58
N SER A 13 18.46 45.76 -15.21
CA SER A 13 19.17 44.52 -14.83
C SER A 13 19.33 43.46 -15.94
N ALA A 14 18.59 43.57 -17.05
CA ALA A 14 18.65 42.57 -18.13
C ALA A 14 19.84 42.77 -19.10
N ALA A 15 20.40 43.99 -19.19
CA ALA A 15 21.50 44.32 -20.11
C ALA A 15 22.91 43.98 -19.58
N SER A 16 23.05 43.50 -18.34
CA SER A 16 24.37 43.28 -17.72
C SER A 16 24.94 41.87 -17.88
N CYS A 17 24.15 40.90 -18.36
CA CYS A 17 24.56 39.49 -18.41
C CYS A 17 24.83 38.95 -19.83
N ASP A 18 24.83 39.81 -20.86
CA ASP A 18 24.99 39.42 -22.27
C ASP A 18 26.27 38.61 -22.50
N LYS A 19 27.38 39.00 -21.86
CA LYS A 19 28.64 38.26 -21.94
C LYS A 19 28.49 36.82 -21.46
N GLN A 20 27.76 36.61 -20.37
CA GLN A 20 27.51 35.29 -19.79
C GLN A 20 26.54 34.47 -20.65
N ILE A 21 25.52 35.11 -21.25
CA ILE A 21 24.64 34.45 -22.22
C ILE A 21 25.45 33.94 -23.42
N THR A 22 26.32 34.79 -23.98
CA THR A 22 27.20 34.40 -25.10
C THR A 22 28.17 33.29 -24.68
N ALA A 23 28.70 33.33 -23.46
CA ALA A 23 29.58 32.28 -22.93
C ALA A 23 28.87 30.92 -22.86
N VAL A 24 27.62 30.86 -22.37
CA VAL A 24 26.83 29.62 -22.38
C VAL A 24 26.60 29.12 -23.80
N LYS A 25 26.20 29.99 -24.74
CA LYS A 25 25.96 29.59 -26.14
C LYS A 25 27.21 29.11 -26.86
N GLY A 26 28.37 29.68 -26.52
CA GLY A 26 29.68 29.34 -27.07
C GLY A 26 30.41 28.20 -26.36
N SER A 27 29.90 27.73 -25.22
CA SER A 27 30.50 26.62 -24.46
C SER A 27 30.36 25.27 -25.18
N ASP A 28 31.26 24.36 -24.83
CA ASP A 28 31.22 22.92 -25.10
C ASP A 28 30.74 22.15 -23.85
N SER A 29 30.66 20.81 -23.94
CA SER A 29 30.16 19.94 -22.86
C SER A 29 30.94 20.15 -21.55
N ASP A 30 32.26 20.26 -21.63
CA ASP A 30 33.13 20.33 -20.45
C ASP A 30 33.04 21.69 -19.72
N SER A 31 32.73 22.77 -20.45
CA SER A 31 32.72 24.13 -19.92
C SER A 31 31.33 24.71 -19.64
N VAL A 32 30.25 24.07 -20.11
CA VAL A 32 28.89 24.63 -20.01
C VAL A 32 28.43 24.84 -18.58
N ALA A 33 28.72 23.93 -17.65
CA ALA A 33 28.30 24.07 -16.26
C ALA A 33 28.93 25.29 -15.59
N ALA A 34 30.21 25.56 -15.85
CA ALA A 34 30.91 26.73 -15.34
C ALA A 34 30.38 28.03 -15.96
N ALA A 35 30.15 28.04 -17.28
CA ALA A 35 29.55 29.18 -17.98
C ALA A 35 28.13 29.48 -17.46
N PHE A 36 27.33 28.44 -17.23
CA PHE A 36 25.99 28.56 -16.68
C PHE A 36 25.99 29.05 -15.23
N SER A 37 26.94 28.60 -14.41
CA SER A 37 27.10 29.10 -13.03
C SER A 37 27.37 30.59 -13.00
N ALA A 38 28.22 31.09 -13.91
CA ALA A 38 28.49 32.52 -14.05
C ALA A 38 27.26 33.30 -14.53
N LEU A 39 26.45 32.73 -15.43
CA LEU A 39 25.18 33.33 -15.86
C LEU A 39 24.17 33.40 -14.71
N ALA A 40 23.97 32.30 -13.98
CA ALA A 40 23.03 32.23 -12.86
C ALA A 40 23.44 33.11 -11.68
N ALA A 41 24.73 33.33 -11.46
CA ALA A 41 25.23 34.31 -10.51
C ALA A 41 25.00 35.77 -10.97
N CYS A 42 24.91 36.02 -12.27
CA CYS A 42 24.64 37.35 -12.84
C CYS A 42 23.15 37.69 -12.73
N ASP A 43 22.27 36.82 -13.24
CA ASP A 43 20.82 36.98 -13.16
C ASP A 43 20.09 35.64 -13.27
N LYS A 44 19.29 35.32 -12.24
CA LYS A 44 18.57 34.06 -12.15
C LYS A 44 17.51 33.90 -13.25
N ALA A 45 16.74 34.95 -13.55
CA ALA A 45 15.66 34.87 -14.54
C ALA A 45 16.20 34.61 -15.94
N THR A 46 17.33 35.23 -16.28
CA THR A 46 18.07 35.04 -17.53
C THR A 46 18.66 33.63 -17.59
N ALA A 47 19.19 33.11 -16.49
CA ALA A 47 19.67 31.73 -16.41
C ALA A 47 18.51 30.72 -16.59
N GLU A 48 17.36 30.95 -15.97
CA GLU A 48 16.16 30.12 -16.17
C GLU A 48 15.73 30.10 -17.65
N ALA A 49 15.74 31.26 -18.30
CA ALA A 49 15.41 31.37 -19.73
C ALA A 49 16.45 30.70 -20.65
N SER A 50 17.72 30.68 -20.24
CA SER A 50 18.83 30.13 -21.03
C SER A 50 19.17 28.68 -20.67
N PHE A 51 18.49 28.07 -19.69
CA PHE A 51 18.85 26.73 -19.20
C PHE A 51 18.76 25.66 -20.30
N ASN A 52 17.77 25.73 -21.20
CA ASN A 52 17.67 24.77 -22.31
C ASN A 52 18.84 24.90 -23.30
N ASP A 53 19.36 26.11 -23.51
CA ASP A 53 20.54 26.32 -24.35
C ASP A 53 21.77 25.66 -23.71
N ALA A 54 21.91 25.77 -22.39
CA ALA A 54 22.97 25.08 -21.64
C ALA A 54 22.79 23.55 -21.68
N LEU A 55 21.56 23.07 -21.47
CA LEU A 55 21.25 21.63 -21.49
C LEU A 55 21.60 20.99 -22.85
N ALA A 56 21.38 21.71 -23.96
CA ALA A 56 21.72 21.23 -25.29
C ALA A 56 23.24 21.11 -25.53
N LYS A 57 24.09 21.68 -24.67
CA LYS A 57 25.55 21.58 -24.75
C LYS A 57 26.12 20.45 -23.89
N ALA A 58 25.43 20.07 -22.83
CA ALA A 58 25.83 18.95 -21.98
C ALA A 58 25.50 17.63 -22.68
N THR A 59 26.50 16.99 -23.29
CA THR A 59 26.30 15.83 -24.17
C THR A 59 26.53 14.47 -23.52
N ASP A 60 27.08 14.47 -22.30
CA ASP A 60 27.42 13.27 -21.54
C ASP A 60 26.91 13.39 -20.09
N THR A 61 26.87 12.27 -19.36
CA THR A 61 26.33 12.20 -17.99
C THR A 61 27.08 13.12 -17.02
N GLU A 62 28.39 13.29 -17.17
CA GLU A 62 29.21 14.12 -16.29
C GLU A 62 28.84 15.61 -16.44
N ALA A 63 28.79 16.10 -17.68
CA ALA A 63 28.38 17.47 -17.98
C ALA A 63 26.92 17.73 -17.60
N LEU A 64 26.02 16.76 -17.82
CA LEU A 64 24.61 16.85 -17.44
C LEU A 64 24.45 16.96 -15.91
N THR A 65 25.19 16.13 -15.17
CA THR A 65 25.21 16.17 -13.70
C THR A 65 25.77 17.50 -13.19
N ALA A 66 26.93 17.93 -13.71
CA ALA A 66 27.54 19.20 -13.29
C ALA A 66 26.61 20.40 -13.56
N LEU A 67 25.95 20.42 -14.71
CA LEU A 67 24.96 21.46 -15.04
C LEU A 67 23.76 21.41 -14.09
N ALA A 68 23.25 20.21 -13.79
CA ALA A 68 22.12 20.02 -12.89
C ALA A 68 22.42 20.53 -11.48
N GLU A 69 23.57 20.17 -10.93
CA GLU A 69 24.00 20.59 -9.60
C GLU A 69 24.19 22.11 -9.51
N VAL A 70 24.77 22.73 -10.54
CA VAL A 70 24.88 24.19 -10.63
C VAL A 70 23.50 24.84 -10.66
N ALA A 71 22.57 24.31 -11.45
CA ALA A 71 21.21 24.86 -11.52
C ALA A 71 20.48 24.76 -10.17
N ILE A 72 20.63 23.64 -9.46
CA ILE A 72 20.06 23.43 -8.13
C ILE A 72 20.69 24.40 -7.12
N ASP A 73 22.03 24.51 -7.10
CA ASP A 73 22.75 25.40 -6.18
C ASP A 73 22.40 26.88 -6.39
N ARG A 74 22.05 27.27 -7.62
CA ARG A 74 21.66 28.63 -7.98
C ARG A 74 20.14 28.88 -7.96
N ASP A 75 19.38 27.95 -7.39
CA ASP A 75 17.93 28.01 -7.26
C ASP A 75 17.15 28.06 -8.61
N VAL A 76 17.76 27.63 -9.71
CA VAL A 76 17.17 27.58 -11.07
C VAL A 76 16.32 26.31 -11.21
N TRP A 77 15.35 26.12 -10.31
CA TRP A 77 14.67 24.83 -10.13
C TRP A 77 13.63 24.50 -11.21
N LYS A 78 12.85 25.48 -11.65
CA LYS A 78 11.72 25.23 -12.57
C LYS A 78 12.15 24.56 -13.88
N PRO A 79 13.13 25.10 -14.64
CA PRO A 79 13.58 24.40 -15.83
C PRO A 79 14.34 23.11 -15.48
N MET A 80 15.03 23.06 -14.34
CA MET A 80 15.77 21.88 -13.89
C MET A 80 14.85 20.68 -13.62
N TRP A 81 13.72 20.87 -12.94
CA TRP A 81 12.77 19.78 -12.69
C TRP A 81 12.29 19.08 -13.98
N SER A 82 12.22 19.81 -15.10
CA SER A 82 11.85 19.27 -16.41
C SER A 82 13.01 18.74 -17.25
N ALA A 83 14.26 18.86 -16.76
CA ALA A 83 15.46 18.61 -17.54
C ALA A 83 15.65 17.13 -17.87
N LEU A 84 15.37 16.23 -16.92
CA LEU A 84 15.52 14.79 -17.11
C LEU A 84 14.65 14.30 -18.28
N GLY A 85 13.40 14.76 -18.37
CA GLY A 85 12.51 14.45 -19.49
C GLY A 85 13.01 14.91 -20.87
N LYS A 86 14.02 15.78 -20.95
CA LYS A 86 14.62 16.27 -22.20
C LYS A 86 15.91 15.55 -22.60
N ILE A 87 16.55 14.83 -21.68
CA ILE A 87 17.67 13.94 -21.99
C ILE A 87 17.11 12.77 -22.80
N SER A 88 17.69 12.37 -23.92
CA SER A 88 17.09 11.31 -24.77
C SER A 88 17.34 9.89 -24.24
N SER A 89 18.53 9.65 -23.69
CA SER A 89 18.91 8.36 -23.10
C SER A 89 18.21 8.15 -21.76
N TYR A 90 17.51 7.03 -21.59
CA TYR A 90 16.91 6.66 -20.30
C TYR A 90 17.99 6.38 -19.24
N GLU A 91 19.04 5.65 -19.60
CA GLU A 91 20.17 5.36 -18.70
C GLU A 91 20.84 6.65 -18.19
N ALA A 92 21.08 7.61 -19.08
CA ALA A 92 21.67 8.90 -18.66
C ALA A 92 20.73 9.73 -17.77
N ARG A 93 19.40 9.57 -17.88
CA ARG A 93 18.45 10.23 -16.97
C ARG A 93 18.60 9.68 -15.56
N ASP A 94 18.61 8.36 -15.45
CA ASP A 94 18.66 7.64 -14.18
C ASP A 94 20.02 7.90 -13.50
N GLU A 95 21.12 7.86 -14.25
CA GLU A 95 22.46 8.21 -13.75
C GLU A 95 22.55 9.65 -13.24
N VAL A 96 22.01 10.63 -13.98
CA VAL A 96 22.01 12.04 -13.55
C VAL A 96 21.15 12.24 -12.31
N ALA A 97 19.96 11.64 -12.25
CA ALA A 97 19.09 11.70 -11.08
C ALA A 97 19.78 11.11 -9.85
N GLN A 98 20.37 9.91 -9.99
CA GLN A 98 21.13 9.25 -8.94
C GLN A 98 22.29 10.12 -8.46
N ALA A 99 23.14 10.62 -9.37
CA ALA A 99 24.32 11.41 -9.03
C ALA A 99 23.95 12.72 -8.30
N VAL A 100 22.87 13.40 -8.72
CA VAL A 100 22.32 14.56 -7.99
C VAL A 100 21.86 14.14 -6.59
N GLY A 101 21.21 12.98 -6.45
CA GLY A 101 20.81 12.43 -5.15
C GLY A 101 21.99 12.18 -4.23
N GLU A 102 23.04 11.52 -4.71
CA GLU A 102 24.25 11.18 -3.94
C GLU A 102 24.94 12.42 -3.36
N SER A 103 24.90 13.56 -4.06
CA SER A 103 25.51 14.80 -3.58
C SER A 103 24.69 15.55 -2.52
N CYS A 104 23.50 15.07 -2.14
CA CYS A 104 22.59 15.81 -1.28
C CYS A 104 23.10 16.06 0.16
N THR A 105 24.00 15.21 0.65
CA THR A 105 24.61 15.35 1.98
C THR A 105 25.62 16.50 2.01
N GLU A 106 26.31 16.74 0.90
CA GLU A 106 27.28 17.83 0.75
C GLU A 106 26.64 19.11 0.20
N LYS A 107 25.48 18.99 -0.46
CA LYS A 107 24.76 20.09 -1.11
C LYS A 107 23.33 20.20 -0.55
N PRO A 108 23.11 20.93 0.56
CA PRO A 108 21.80 21.03 1.22
C PRO A 108 20.67 21.56 0.32
N LYS A 109 21.00 22.31 -0.74
CA LYS A 109 20.01 22.78 -1.71
C LYS A 109 19.39 21.65 -2.54
N VAL A 110 20.06 20.51 -2.70
CA VAL A 110 19.48 19.31 -3.31
C VAL A 110 18.30 18.80 -2.47
N VAL A 111 18.42 18.79 -1.14
CA VAL A 111 17.32 18.38 -0.25
C VAL A 111 16.11 19.29 -0.44
N ALA A 112 16.32 20.61 -0.46
CA ALA A 112 15.25 21.58 -0.69
C ALA A 112 14.62 21.44 -2.08
N PHE A 113 15.44 21.16 -3.10
CA PHE A 113 15.01 20.92 -4.47
C PHE A 113 14.12 19.67 -4.59
N LEU A 114 14.52 18.55 -3.96
CA LEU A 114 13.75 17.30 -3.96
C LEU A 114 12.43 17.46 -3.20
N GLN A 115 12.46 18.04 -2.00
CA GLN A 115 11.23 18.37 -1.25
C GLN A 115 10.31 19.28 -2.08
N GLY A 116 10.90 20.29 -2.75
CA GLY A 116 10.19 21.19 -3.65
C GLY A 116 9.57 20.46 -4.84
N ALA A 117 10.24 19.46 -5.42
CA ALA A 117 9.72 18.64 -6.53
C ALA A 117 8.40 17.94 -6.14
N TYR A 118 8.32 17.40 -4.92
CA TYR A 118 7.09 16.80 -4.38
C TYR A 118 5.95 17.80 -4.21
N PHE A 119 6.17 19.11 -4.18
CA PHE A 119 5.08 20.08 -4.15
C PHE A 119 4.82 20.71 -5.54
N GLY A 120 5.89 20.97 -6.30
CA GLY A 120 5.84 21.72 -7.56
C GLY A 120 5.51 20.89 -8.81
N LEU A 121 5.80 19.59 -8.82
CA LEU A 121 5.69 18.77 -10.04
C LEU A 121 4.40 17.96 -10.14
N ARG A 122 4.03 17.64 -11.39
CA ARG A 122 3.00 16.64 -11.69
C ARG A 122 3.59 15.24 -11.68
N ASP A 123 2.74 14.23 -11.75
CA ASP A 123 3.10 12.84 -11.43
C ASP A 123 4.27 12.28 -12.25
N ILE A 124 4.24 12.39 -13.58
CA ILE A 124 5.32 11.90 -14.46
C ILE A 124 6.64 12.66 -14.24
N GLU A 125 6.57 13.98 -14.06
CA GLU A 125 7.75 14.82 -13.84
C GLU A 125 8.37 14.53 -12.47
N PHE A 126 7.54 14.24 -11.46
CA PHE A 126 8.00 13.85 -10.13
C PHE A 126 8.67 12.48 -10.14
N GLN A 127 8.11 11.50 -10.86
CA GLN A 127 8.67 10.15 -10.96
C GLN A 127 10.08 10.11 -11.56
N GLN A 128 10.44 11.05 -12.45
CA GLN A 128 11.79 11.13 -13.02
C GLN A 128 12.89 11.37 -11.99
N TRP A 129 12.54 11.82 -10.79
CA TRP A 129 13.49 12.10 -9.71
C TRP A 129 13.58 10.99 -8.66
N ASP A 130 12.94 9.83 -8.88
CA ASP A 130 12.89 8.75 -7.90
C ASP A 130 14.28 8.29 -7.44
N ASP A 131 15.22 8.11 -8.38
CA ASP A 131 16.59 7.69 -8.09
C ASP A 131 17.35 8.73 -7.27
N ALA A 132 17.06 10.03 -7.44
CA ALA A 132 17.64 11.08 -6.60
C ALA A 132 17.18 10.96 -5.14
N PHE A 133 15.88 10.69 -4.91
CA PHE A 133 15.37 10.45 -3.56
C PHE A 133 15.93 9.17 -2.93
N VAL A 134 16.07 8.10 -3.71
CA VAL A 134 16.61 6.82 -3.25
C VAL A 134 18.08 6.97 -2.87
N ALA A 135 18.89 7.62 -3.71
CA ALA A 135 20.32 7.77 -3.50
C ALA A 135 20.68 8.80 -2.42
N CYS A 136 19.82 9.78 -2.16
CA CYS A 136 20.11 10.83 -1.19
C CYS A 136 20.21 10.33 0.26
N GLY A 137 21.42 10.34 0.82
CA GLY A 137 21.71 9.90 2.18
C GLY A 137 21.42 10.93 3.29
N ASP A 138 20.83 12.08 2.97
CA ASP A 138 20.61 13.15 3.94
C ASP A 138 19.52 12.78 4.99
N PRO A 139 19.82 12.85 6.31
CA PRO A 139 18.85 12.54 7.36
C PRO A 139 17.63 13.48 7.38
N GLY A 140 17.79 14.73 6.93
CA GLY A 140 16.71 15.70 6.82
C GLY A 140 15.69 15.30 5.75
N LEU A 141 16.15 14.81 4.59
CA LEU A 141 15.26 14.25 3.58
C LEU A 141 14.56 12.99 4.10
N ALA A 142 15.29 12.06 4.74
CA ALA A 142 14.70 10.84 5.30
C ALA A 142 13.59 11.16 6.31
N SER A 143 13.86 12.05 7.27
CA SER A 143 12.87 12.51 8.26
C SER A 143 11.67 13.20 7.61
N TRP A 144 11.89 13.94 6.52
CA TRP A 144 10.79 14.54 5.78
C TRP A 144 9.92 13.48 5.10
N MET A 145 10.51 12.46 4.46
CA MET A 145 9.76 11.37 3.83
C MET A 145 8.95 10.57 4.87
N ASP A 146 9.54 10.26 6.02
CA ASP A 146 8.86 9.62 7.15
C ASP A 146 7.58 10.39 7.51
N LYS A 147 7.70 11.70 7.70
CA LYS A 147 6.55 12.56 8.04
C LYS A 147 5.46 12.56 6.97
N GLN A 148 5.84 12.55 5.69
CA GLN A 148 4.87 12.51 4.60
C GLN A 148 4.09 11.19 4.61
N VAL A 149 4.78 10.03 4.68
CA VAL A 149 4.09 8.72 4.65
C VAL A 149 3.27 8.46 5.92
N GLN A 150 3.71 9.01 7.06
CA GLN A 150 2.95 9.01 8.31
C GLN A 150 1.75 9.98 8.30
N THR A 151 1.63 10.86 7.31
CA THR A 151 0.56 11.88 7.25
C THR A 151 -0.12 11.86 5.88
N PRO A 152 -0.81 10.75 5.55
CA PRO A 152 -1.40 10.56 4.24
C PRO A 152 -2.50 11.60 3.95
N PRO A 153 -2.76 11.89 2.67
CA PRO A 153 -3.83 12.79 2.28
C PRO A 153 -5.21 12.22 2.65
N SER A 154 -6.19 13.09 2.89
CA SER A 154 -7.56 12.71 3.27
C SER A 154 -8.45 12.26 2.10
N LYS A 155 -7.84 11.86 0.97
CA LYS A 155 -8.53 11.35 -0.21
C LYS A 155 -8.05 9.94 -0.51
N LYS A 156 -8.98 9.10 -0.98
CA LYS A 156 -8.73 7.67 -1.26
C LYS A 156 -7.70 7.42 -2.35
N PHE A 157 -7.52 8.36 -3.27
CA PHE A 157 -6.54 8.27 -4.35
C PHE A 157 -5.75 9.57 -4.48
N ASP A 158 -4.43 9.45 -4.37
CA ASP A 158 -3.46 10.51 -4.60
C ASP A 158 -2.24 9.88 -5.30
N GLU A 159 -2.15 10.06 -6.62
CA GLU A 159 -1.09 9.49 -7.44
C GLU A 159 0.30 9.94 -6.99
N LYS A 160 0.44 11.22 -6.64
CA LYS A 160 1.68 11.80 -6.14
C LYS A 160 2.14 11.17 -4.83
N PHE A 161 1.22 10.99 -3.89
CA PHE A 161 1.49 10.31 -2.63
C PHE A 161 1.84 8.83 -2.84
N VAL A 162 1.14 8.15 -3.76
CA VAL A 162 1.45 6.76 -4.12
C VAL A 162 2.86 6.64 -4.71
N ASN A 163 3.26 7.59 -5.54
CA ASN A 163 4.62 7.68 -6.08
C ASN A 163 5.64 7.92 -4.96
N LEU A 164 5.38 8.86 -4.03
CA LEU A 164 6.26 9.08 -2.89
C LEU A 164 6.40 7.83 -2.00
N MET A 165 5.31 7.10 -1.75
CA MET A 165 5.37 5.84 -1.02
C MET A 165 6.19 4.78 -1.76
N ALA A 166 6.07 4.69 -3.09
CA ALA A 166 6.87 3.77 -3.89
C ALA A 166 8.38 4.08 -3.76
N ILE A 167 8.76 5.35 -3.83
CA ILE A 167 10.13 5.83 -3.59
C ILE A 167 10.57 5.47 -2.16
N TYR A 168 9.73 5.76 -1.16
CA TYR A 168 10.00 5.49 0.24
C TYR A 168 10.24 3.99 0.52
N VAL A 169 9.44 3.12 -0.11
CA VAL A 169 9.60 1.67 -0.06
C VAL A 169 10.86 1.20 -0.78
N LYS A 170 11.13 1.72 -1.99
CA LYS A 170 12.35 1.41 -2.77
C LYS A 170 13.61 1.72 -1.94
N LYS A 171 13.60 2.84 -1.22
CA LYS A 171 14.70 3.30 -0.36
C LYS A 171 14.85 2.47 0.93
N ASN A 172 13.77 2.28 1.68
CA ASN A 172 13.85 1.76 3.06
C ASN A 172 13.54 0.26 3.19
N ARG A 173 12.95 -0.37 2.17
CA ARG A 173 12.53 -1.79 2.18
C ARG A 173 11.76 -2.11 3.47
N GLY A 174 12.07 -3.20 4.16
CA GLY A 174 11.38 -3.62 5.38
C GLY A 174 11.38 -2.55 6.50
N ALA A 175 12.39 -1.66 6.54
CA ALA A 175 12.43 -0.55 7.49
C ALA A 175 11.37 0.53 7.21
N ALA A 176 10.67 0.47 6.07
CA ALA A 176 9.52 1.32 5.78
C ALA A 176 8.30 0.99 6.66
N LEU A 177 8.16 -0.28 7.10
CA LEU A 177 6.95 -0.79 7.73
C LEU A 177 6.45 0.04 8.92
N PRO A 178 7.28 0.43 9.91
CA PRO A 178 6.78 1.19 11.06
C PRO A 178 6.09 2.50 10.67
N ASN A 179 6.63 3.22 9.69
CA ASN A 179 6.07 4.49 9.23
C ASN A 179 4.83 4.27 8.35
N LEU A 180 4.81 3.19 7.55
CA LEU A 180 3.62 2.80 6.78
C LEU A 180 2.47 2.31 7.68
N THR A 181 2.75 1.62 8.79
CA THR A 181 1.76 1.24 9.81
C THR A 181 1.06 2.48 10.37
N ILE A 182 1.82 3.48 10.80
CA ILE A 182 1.29 4.76 11.29
C ILE A 182 0.44 5.45 10.21
N GLY A 183 0.94 5.46 8.98
CA GLY A 183 0.23 6.00 7.82
C GLY A 183 -1.11 5.30 7.58
N ALA A 184 -1.12 3.96 7.57
CA ALA A 184 -2.31 3.16 7.33
C ALA A 184 -3.39 3.44 8.39
N ILE A 185 -3.02 3.46 9.67
CA ILE A 185 -3.95 3.76 10.77
C ILE A 185 -4.63 5.13 10.55
N LYS A 186 -3.85 6.16 10.20
CA LYS A 186 -4.40 7.51 9.94
C LYS A 186 -5.23 7.58 8.67
N ALA A 187 -4.90 6.79 7.64
CA ALA A 187 -5.63 6.75 6.39
C ALA A 187 -6.93 5.94 6.45
N ALA A 188 -7.19 5.20 7.53
CA ALA A 188 -8.23 4.17 7.58
C ALA A 188 -9.62 4.66 7.12
N GLU A 189 -10.02 5.87 7.51
CA GLU A 189 -11.39 6.35 7.27
C GLU A 189 -11.53 7.14 5.96
N THR A 190 -10.55 7.98 5.61
CA THR A 190 -10.67 8.91 4.47
C THR A 190 -9.51 8.85 3.48
N GLY A 191 -8.38 8.28 3.88
CA GLY A 191 -7.16 8.27 3.12
C GLY A 191 -7.00 7.05 2.20
N PRO A 192 -5.82 6.92 1.58
CA PRO A 192 -5.47 5.83 0.66
C PRO A 192 -5.09 4.54 1.42
N PHE A 193 -5.97 4.07 2.31
CA PHE A 193 -5.71 2.92 3.20
C PHE A 193 -5.21 1.68 2.45
N ASP A 194 -5.96 1.22 1.44
CA ASP A 194 -5.65 -0.01 0.71
C ASP A 194 -4.33 0.13 -0.08
N ALA A 195 -4.02 1.32 -0.60
CA ALA A 195 -2.75 1.58 -1.27
C ALA A 195 -1.56 1.52 -0.31
N ILE A 196 -1.72 2.00 0.93
CA ILE A 196 -0.68 1.89 1.96
C ILE A 196 -0.48 0.43 2.34
N LEU A 197 -1.55 -0.35 2.55
CA LEU A 197 -1.44 -1.79 2.85
C LEU A 197 -0.71 -2.55 1.72
N PHE A 198 -1.00 -2.21 0.46
CA PHE A 198 -0.30 -2.77 -0.68
C PHE A 198 1.21 -2.45 -0.64
N LYS A 199 1.57 -1.19 -0.34
CA LYS A 199 2.98 -0.77 -0.18
C LYS A 199 3.67 -1.39 1.03
N MET A 200 2.96 -1.70 2.12
CA MET A 200 3.50 -2.49 3.22
C MET A 200 3.92 -3.88 2.72
N GLY A 201 3.09 -4.53 1.91
CA GLY A 201 3.43 -5.81 1.27
C GLY A 201 4.65 -5.73 0.36
N GLU A 202 4.72 -4.71 -0.51
CA GLU A 202 5.89 -4.49 -1.38
C GLU A 202 7.18 -4.24 -0.59
N SER A 203 7.10 -3.63 0.59
CA SER A 203 8.28 -3.27 1.39
C SER A 203 9.08 -4.47 1.88
N VAL A 204 8.42 -5.62 2.01
CA VAL A 204 9.03 -6.88 2.45
C VAL A 204 9.20 -7.90 1.34
N ALA A 205 8.65 -7.62 0.16
CA ALA A 205 8.71 -8.50 -1.00
C ALA A 205 10.17 -8.74 -1.40
N ALA A 206 10.47 -9.98 -1.77
CA ALA A 206 11.78 -10.30 -2.33
C ALA A 206 12.01 -9.57 -3.65
N GLU A 207 13.27 -9.36 -4.00
CA GLU A 207 13.65 -8.88 -5.33
C GLU A 207 13.24 -9.89 -6.41
N MET A 208 13.19 -9.43 -7.66
CA MET A 208 12.54 -10.14 -8.77
C MET A 208 12.88 -11.65 -8.80
N GLY A 209 11.82 -12.48 -8.75
CA GLY A 209 11.91 -13.93 -8.82
C GLY A 209 12.15 -14.65 -7.49
N GLY A 210 12.32 -13.92 -6.38
CA GLY A 210 12.50 -14.47 -5.05
C GLY A 210 11.19 -14.70 -4.28
N THR A 211 11.28 -15.49 -3.21
CA THR A 211 10.21 -15.64 -2.19
C THR A 211 10.49 -14.75 -1.00
N THR A 212 9.46 -14.07 -0.48
CA THR A 212 9.56 -13.32 0.79
C THR A 212 10.08 -14.21 1.91
N SER A 213 11.09 -13.75 2.65
CA SER A 213 11.64 -14.52 3.77
C SER A 213 10.61 -14.67 4.90
N ALA A 214 10.73 -15.73 5.71
CA ALA A 214 9.82 -15.95 6.83
C ALA A 214 9.86 -14.81 7.86
N GLU A 215 11.03 -14.19 8.08
CA GLU A 215 11.20 -13.03 8.97
C GLU A 215 10.48 -11.79 8.43
N ASN A 216 10.65 -11.52 7.13
CA ASN A 216 9.96 -10.42 6.44
C ASN A 216 8.44 -10.60 6.47
N GLN A 217 7.99 -11.83 6.21
CA GLN A 217 6.58 -12.20 6.26
C GLN A 217 6.01 -12.02 7.67
N ALA A 218 6.70 -12.50 8.71
CA ALA A 218 6.28 -12.34 10.10
C ALA A 218 6.21 -10.86 10.53
N THR A 219 7.15 -10.04 10.04
CA THR A 219 7.16 -8.59 10.32
C THR A 219 5.99 -7.88 9.64
N LEU A 220 5.67 -8.23 8.39
CA LEU A 220 4.47 -7.73 7.70
C LEU A 220 3.19 -8.15 8.42
N GLU A 221 3.07 -9.42 8.83
CA GLU A 221 1.92 -9.92 9.57
C GLU A 221 1.70 -9.17 10.88
N ALA A 222 2.78 -8.94 11.64
CA ALA A 222 2.72 -8.17 12.88
C ALA A 222 2.24 -6.73 12.62
N ALA A 223 2.78 -6.07 11.59
CA ALA A 223 2.39 -4.72 11.21
C ALA A 223 0.91 -4.65 10.77
N LEU A 224 0.43 -5.61 9.98
CA LEU A 224 -0.96 -5.68 9.55
C LEU A 224 -1.92 -5.92 10.73
N VAL A 225 -1.54 -6.80 11.67
CA VAL A 225 -2.31 -7.02 12.91
C VAL A 225 -2.37 -5.74 13.75
N GLU A 226 -1.26 -5.01 13.86
CA GLU A 226 -1.22 -3.72 14.56
C GLU A 226 -2.16 -2.70 13.92
N VAL A 227 -2.11 -2.54 12.59
CA VAL A 227 -3.04 -1.66 11.85
C VAL A 227 -4.48 -2.06 12.15
N ALA A 228 -4.83 -3.34 11.96
CA ALA A 228 -6.18 -3.83 12.15
C ALA A 228 -6.72 -3.66 13.59
N SER A 229 -5.84 -3.68 14.60
CA SER A 229 -6.22 -3.47 16.00
C SER A 229 -6.61 -2.03 16.35
N GLN A 230 -6.29 -1.06 15.49
CA GLN A 230 -6.46 0.38 15.75
C GLN A 230 -7.44 1.06 14.78
N VAL A 231 -8.11 0.29 13.92
CA VAL A 231 -9.05 0.80 12.91
C VAL A 231 -10.47 0.27 13.15
N SER A 232 -11.44 0.76 12.39
CA SER A 232 -12.82 0.29 12.45
C SER A 232 -12.94 -1.22 12.15
N LYS A 233 -13.99 -1.86 12.69
CA LYS A 233 -14.25 -3.30 12.52
C LYS A 233 -14.27 -3.74 11.05
N ASP A 234 -14.82 -2.91 10.16
CA ASP A 234 -14.86 -3.18 8.73
C ASP A 234 -13.45 -3.19 8.09
N LYS A 235 -12.59 -2.27 8.50
CA LYS A 235 -11.19 -2.22 8.05
C LYS A 235 -10.35 -3.35 8.64
N ALA A 236 -10.55 -3.65 9.92
CA ALA A 236 -9.93 -4.82 10.55
C ALA A 236 -10.33 -6.12 9.84
N MET A 237 -11.59 -6.24 9.39
CA MET A 237 -12.08 -7.40 8.65
C MET A 237 -11.42 -7.55 7.28
N ALA A 238 -11.23 -6.43 6.57
CA ALA A 238 -10.53 -6.44 5.28
C ALA A 238 -9.08 -6.93 5.44
N VAL A 239 -8.36 -6.44 6.47
CA VAL A 239 -7.00 -6.88 6.78
C VAL A 239 -6.96 -8.36 7.19
N ALA A 240 -7.87 -8.80 8.06
CA ALA A 240 -7.95 -10.21 8.46
C ALA A 240 -8.20 -11.15 7.27
N SER A 241 -9.08 -10.74 6.35
CA SER A 241 -9.37 -11.49 5.12
C SER A 241 -8.15 -11.55 4.20
N GLN A 242 -7.39 -10.45 4.07
CA GLN A 242 -6.13 -10.43 3.30
C GLN A 242 -5.08 -11.36 3.91
N LEU A 243 -4.92 -11.35 5.25
CA LEU A 243 -4.03 -12.25 5.96
C LEU A 243 -4.42 -13.72 5.73
N ALA A 244 -5.71 -14.06 5.87
CA ALA A 244 -6.19 -15.41 5.63
C ALA A 244 -5.98 -15.87 4.17
N ASN A 245 -6.32 -15.02 3.20
CA ASN A 245 -6.19 -15.33 1.77
C ASN A 245 -4.73 -15.47 1.31
N SER A 246 -3.78 -14.87 2.04
CA SER A 246 -2.34 -15.04 1.81
C SER A 246 -1.74 -16.25 2.55
N GLY A 247 -2.56 -17.05 3.23
CA GLY A 247 -2.11 -18.22 4.01
C GLY A 247 -1.66 -17.89 5.44
N SER A 248 -1.77 -16.64 5.87
CA SER A 248 -1.39 -16.16 7.21
C SER A 248 -2.54 -16.36 8.21
N GLU A 249 -3.15 -17.55 8.24
CA GLU A 249 -4.36 -17.83 9.03
C GLU A 249 -4.14 -17.57 10.54
N ALA A 250 -2.97 -17.88 11.07
CA ALA A 250 -2.61 -17.62 12.46
C ALA A 250 -2.54 -16.12 12.78
N ALA A 251 -2.08 -15.28 11.85
CA ALA A 251 -2.09 -13.83 12.01
C ALA A 251 -3.51 -13.27 11.92
N ALA A 252 -4.33 -13.78 11.00
CA ALA A 252 -5.74 -13.42 10.90
C ALA A 252 -6.52 -13.78 12.18
N ALA A 253 -6.24 -14.94 12.79
CA ALA A 253 -6.85 -15.37 14.05
C ALA A 253 -6.59 -14.41 15.21
N LYS A 254 -5.43 -13.72 15.24
CA LYS A 254 -5.13 -12.68 16.26
C LYS A 254 -6.10 -11.50 16.22
N LEU A 255 -6.86 -11.34 15.15
CA LEU A 255 -7.86 -10.27 14.99
C LEU A 255 -9.27 -10.68 15.43
N LEU A 256 -9.49 -11.94 15.79
CA LEU A 256 -10.79 -12.39 16.33
C LEU A 256 -11.25 -11.57 17.55
N PRO A 257 -10.39 -11.17 18.52
CA PRO A 257 -10.83 -10.34 19.64
C PRO A 257 -11.32 -8.96 19.22
N VAL A 258 -10.71 -8.37 18.19
CA VAL A 258 -11.08 -7.07 17.64
C VAL A 258 -12.43 -7.18 16.91
N LEU A 259 -12.61 -8.27 16.15
CA LEU A 259 -13.77 -8.45 15.28
C LEU A 259 -14.98 -9.03 16.01
N TYR A 260 -14.77 -9.89 17.00
CA TYR A 260 -15.80 -10.73 17.60
C TYR A 260 -15.69 -10.82 19.12
N GLY A 261 -14.99 -9.88 19.76
CA GLY A 261 -14.85 -9.84 21.23
C GLY A 261 -16.18 -9.71 21.97
N ASP A 262 -17.22 -9.18 21.32
CA ASP A 262 -18.58 -9.04 21.84
C ASP A 262 -19.34 -10.38 21.97
N VAL A 263 -18.98 -11.37 21.16
CA VAL A 263 -19.60 -12.71 21.16
C VAL A 263 -18.72 -13.79 21.80
N ALA A 264 -17.46 -13.48 22.07
CA ALA A 264 -16.53 -14.38 22.75
C ALA A 264 -16.90 -14.57 24.23
N LYS A 265 -16.77 -15.79 24.76
CA LYS A 265 -16.98 -16.10 26.18
C LYS A 265 -15.71 -16.68 26.78
N GLY A 266 -15.03 -15.90 27.63
CA GLY A 266 -13.77 -16.33 28.24
C GLY A 266 -12.66 -16.62 27.23
N GLY A 267 -12.64 -15.88 26.10
CA GLY A 267 -11.70 -16.10 25.00
C GLY A 267 -12.10 -17.22 24.04
N VAL A 268 -13.22 -17.90 24.27
CA VAL A 268 -13.73 -18.96 23.40
C VAL A 268 -14.78 -18.42 22.44
N TYR A 269 -14.59 -18.68 21.15
CA TYR A 269 -15.51 -18.40 20.07
C TYR A 269 -16.40 -19.62 19.83
N THR A 270 -17.70 -19.37 19.66
CA THR A 270 -18.67 -20.43 19.37
C THR A 270 -19.07 -20.36 17.91
N TYR A 271 -19.08 -21.50 17.22
CA TYR A 271 -19.61 -21.63 15.86
C TYR A 271 -20.73 -22.67 15.83
N GLY A 272 -21.65 -22.50 14.89
CA GLY A 272 -22.57 -23.56 14.50
C GLY A 272 -21.96 -24.35 13.36
N ALA A 273 -22.06 -25.68 13.40
CA ALA A 273 -21.70 -26.51 12.26
C ALA A 273 -22.70 -27.64 12.08
N ALA A 274 -22.85 -28.11 10.85
CA ALA A 274 -23.77 -29.19 10.53
C ALA A 274 -23.29 -30.04 9.37
N SER A 275 -23.62 -31.34 9.43
CA SER A 275 -23.61 -32.24 8.28
C SER A 275 -25.06 -32.53 7.88
N ILE A 276 -25.34 -32.52 6.57
CA ILE A 276 -26.69 -32.61 6.03
C ILE A 276 -26.86 -33.95 5.31
N GLU A 277 -27.51 -34.91 5.97
CA GLU A 277 -27.89 -36.18 5.38
C GLU A 277 -29.15 -35.98 4.52
N GLN A 278 -29.03 -36.06 3.19
CA GLN A 278 -30.16 -35.87 2.25
C GLN A 278 -30.48 -37.19 1.55
N GLY A 279 -31.74 -37.43 1.20
CA GLY A 279 -32.11 -38.59 0.39
C GLY A 279 -33.56 -38.64 -0.03
N ASP A 280 -33.86 -39.61 -0.90
CA ASP A 280 -35.22 -39.96 -1.32
C ASP A 280 -35.72 -41.19 -0.56
N CYS A 281 -36.84 -41.05 0.13
CA CYS A 281 -37.48 -42.08 0.94
C CYS A 281 -38.83 -42.50 0.34
N GLY A 282 -38.81 -43.02 -0.89
CA GLY A 282 -40.01 -43.51 -1.58
C GLY A 282 -40.77 -42.39 -2.29
N GLY A 283 -40.06 -41.57 -3.05
CA GLY A 283 -40.56 -40.40 -3.78
C GLY A 283 -40.68 -39.14 -2.92
N LYS A 284 -40.22 -39.19 -1.67
CA LYS A 284 -40.23 -38.07 -0.72
C LYS A 284 -38.82 -37.67 -0.35
N LYS A 285 -38.47 -36.42 -0.61
CA LYS A 285 -37.19 -35.84 -0.18
C LYS A 285 -37.19 -35.68 1.33
N GLN A 286 -36.20 -36.27 2.00
CA GLN A 286 -35.98 -36.10 3.43
C GLN A 286 -34.56 -35.60 3.68
N ALA A 287 -34.39 -34.78 4.72
CA ALA A 287 -33.08 -34.36 5.17
C ALA A 287 -32.97 -34.43 6.70
N ILE A 288 -31.83 -34.90 7.19
CA ILE A 288 -31.45 -34.82 8.60
C ILE A 288 -30.27 -33.87 8.72
N VAL A 289 -30.46 -32.80 9.48
CA VAL A 289 -29.40 -31.83 9.80
C VAL A 289 -28.78 -32.25 11.13
N HIS A 290 -27.60 -32.86 11.06
CA HIS A 290 -26.77 -33.21 12.21
C HIS A 290 -25.96 -31.99 12.62
N TYR A 291 -26.41 -31.25 13.63
CA TYR A 291 -25.78 -29.99 14.02
C TYR A 291 -25.06 -30.10 15.37
N VAL A 292 -23.96 -29.37 15.46
CA VAL A 292 -23.09 -29.30 16.65
C VAL A 292 -22.82 -27.84 17.02
N THR A 293 -22.50 -27.66 18.29
CA THR A 293 -21.82 -26.45 18.76
C THR A 293 -20.32 -26.71 18.71
N VAL A 294 -19.57 -25.83 18.06
CA VAL A 294 -18.10 -25.87 17.99
C VAL A 294 -17.54 -24.79 18.91
N SER A 295 -16.61 -25.16 19.79
CA SER A 295 -15.87 -24.24 20.66
C SER A 295 -14.43 -24.13 20.16
N GLU A 296 -14.01 -22.90 19.86
CA GLU A 296 -12.71 -22.57 19.28
C GLU A 296 -11.98 -21.54 20.18
N PRO A 297 -10.73 -21.78 20.60
CA PRO A 297 -10.04 -20.95 21.60
C PRO A 297 -9.39 -19.65 21.05
N GLY A 298 -9.69 -19.24 19.83
CA GLY A 298 -9.13 -18.07 19.15
C GLY A 298 -7.84 -18.35 18.37
N ALA A 299 -7.51 -19.62 18.13
CA ALA A 299 -6.30 -20.04 17.45
C ALA A 299 -6.45 -20.08 15.91
N ARG A 300 -7.68 -20.11 15.39
CA ARG A 300 -7.97 -20.36 13.97
C ARG A 300 -8.88 -19.31 13.36
N TRP A 301 -8.52 -18.84 12.17
CA TRP A 301 -9.40 -17.99 11.38
C TRP A 301 -10.57 -18.77 10.76
N THR A 302 -10.29 -19.97 10.24
CA THR A 302 -11.30 -20.89 9.69
C THR A 302 -11.31 -22.20 10.46
N ILE A 303 -12.50 -22.76 10.68
CA ILE A 303 -12.69 -24.00 11.44
C ILE A 303 -13.03 -25.21 10.56
N ILE A 304 -13.30 -25.00 9.26
CA ILE A 304 -13.92 -26.02 8.41
C ILE A 304 -13.07 -27.30 8.31
N LYS A 305 -11.76 -27.15 8.13
CA LYS A 305 -10.84 -28.30 8.00
C LYS A 305 -10.81 -29.17 9.27
N ASP A 306 -10.98 -28.57 10.44
CA ASP A 306 -10.88 -29.27 11.72
C ASP A 306 -12.21 -29.90 12.18
N ILE A 307 -13.33 -29.49 11.60
CA ILE A 307 -14.66 -30.02 11.94
C ILE A 307 -15.16 -31.04 10.90
N GLU A 308 -14.56 -31.09 9.71
CA GLU A 308 -15.01 -31.95 8.63
C GLU A 308 -14.99 -33.43 9.01
N GLU A 309 -13.87 -33.96 9.49
CA GLU A 309 -13.75 -35.37 9.86
C GLU A 309 -14.71 -35.77 10.99
N PRO A 310 -14.81 -35.01 12.12
CA PRO A 310 -15.82 -35.27 13.14
C PRO A 310 -17.25 -35.31 12.58
N LEU A 311 -17.61 -34.38 11.69
CA LEU A 311 -18.95 -34.31 11.10
C LEU A 311 -19.22 -35.42 10.09
N ARG A 312 -18.20 -35.91 9.36
CA ARG A 312 -18.33 -37.07 8.47
C ARG A 312 -18.45 -38.39 9.23
N ALA A 313 -17.98 -38.45 10.47
CA ALA A 313 -18.09 -39.63 11.33
C ALA A 313 -19.49 -39.83 11.92
N GLU A 314 -20.39 -38.86 11.74
CA GLU A 314 -21.76 -38.97 12.22
C GLU A 314 -22.51 -40.12 11.55
N LYS A 315 -23.30 -40.83 12.35
CA LYS A 315 -24.03 -42.02 11.87
C LYS A 315 -25.29 -41.62 11.13
N ALA A 316 -25.52 -42.24 9.97
CA ALA A 316 -26.78 -42.19 9.22
C ALA A 316 -27.99 -42.43 10.12
N LYS A 317 -28.97 -41.52 10.04
CA LYS A 317 -30.23 -41.58 10.77
C LYS A 317 -31.44 -41.64 9.83
N LEU A 318 -31.27 -41.44 8.52
CA LEU A 318 -32.33 -41.78 7.55
C LEU A 318 -32.63 -43.28 7.60
N ALA A 319 -33.89 -43.62 7.30
CA ALA A 319 -34.28 -45.02 7.25
C ALA A 319 -33.46 -45.77 6.18
N LYS A 320 -33.11 -47.03 6.43
CA LYS A 320 -32.33 -47.85 5.50
C LYS A 320 -32.97 -48.03 4.11
N THR A 321 -34.27 -47.74 4.00
CA THR A 321 -35.03 -47.77 2.75
C THR A 321 -34.86 -46.51 1.91
N CYS A 322 -34.23 -45.47 2.44
CA CYS A 322 -33.95 -44.23 1.72
C CYS A 322 -32.71 -44.38 0.85
N THR A 323 -32.73 -43.78 -0.34
CA THR A 323 -31.53 -43.60 -1.17
C THR A 323 -30.85 -42.30 -0.74
N VAL A 324 -29.67 -42.41 -0.13
CA VAL A 324 -28.94 -41.28 0.47
C VAL A 324 -28.00 -40.65 -0.55
N ASP A 325 -28.03 -39.32 -0.64
CA ASP A 325 -27.14 -38.52 -1.48
C ASP A 325 -25.80 -38.33 -0.74
N ALA A 326 -24.77 -39.02 -1.21
CA ALA A 326 -23.42 -38.96 -0.63
C ALA A 326 -22.42 -38.29 -1.60
N PRO A 327 -21.39 -37.58 -1.08
CA PRO A 327 -21.13 -37.28 0.33
C PRO A 327 -22.08 -36.21 0.89
N TRP A 328 -22.35 -36.28 2.20
CA TRP A 328 -23.17 -35.27 2.87
C TRP A 328 -22.50 -33.89 2.86
N PRO A 329 -23.23 -32.82 2.50
CA PRO A 329 -22.73 -31.45 2.61
C PRO A 329 -22.44 -31.09 4.07
N ILE A 330 -21.30 -30.44 4.30
CA ILE A 330 -20.93 -29.86 5.58
C ILE A 330 -21.00 -28.35 5.46
N VAL A 331 -21.66 -27.72 6.43
CA VAL A 331 -21.83 -26.26 6.50
C VAL A 331 -21.51 -25.77 7.91
N HIS A 332 -21.10 -24.53 8.02
CA HIS A 332 -20.87 -23.88 9.32
C HIS A 332 -21.28 -22.41 9.28
N SER A 333 -21.43 -21.80 10.45
CA SER A 333 -21.65 -20.36 10.55
C SER A 333 -20.41 -19.62 10.00
N PRO A 334 -20.59 -18.58 9.16
CA PRO A 334 -19.47 -17.90 8.51
C PRO A 334 -18.60 -17.11 9.51
N THR A 335 -19.14 -16.79 10.68
CA THR A 335 -18.48 -16.07 11.77
C THR A 335 -18.80 -16.73 13.10
N PRO A 336 -18.07 -16.39 14.19
CA PRO A 336 -18.51 -16.71 15.55
C PRO A 336 -19.94 -16.21 15.80
N ILE A 337 -20.71 -17.00 16.54
CA ILE A 337 -22.09 -16.72 16.96
C ILE A 337 -22.20 -16.82 18.48
N GLY A 338 -23.11 -16.04 19.08
CA GLY A 338 -23.20 -15.80 20.54
C GLY A 338 -23.67 -16.98 21.41
N GLY A 339 -23.10 -18.17 21.27
CA GLY A 339 -23.39 -19.36 22.07
C GLY A 339 -24.51 -20.25 21.52
N SER A 340 -24.93 -21.25 22.30
CA SER A 340 -25.79 -22.34 21.84
C SER A 340 -27.17 -21.90 21.35
N SER A 341 -27.78 -20.85 21.92
CA SER A 341 -29.06 -20.33 21.45
C SER A 341 -28.95 -19.71 20.05
N ALA A 342 -27.81 -19.08 19.73
CA ALA A 342 -27.53 -18.56 18.41
C ALA A 342 -27.30 -19.70 17.40
N VAL A 343 -26.65 -20.79 17.82
CA VAL A 343 -26.52 -22.02 17.02
C VAL A 343 -27.89 -22.59 16.67
N GLU A 344 -28.79 -22.66 17.65
CA GLU A 344 -30.16 -23.17 17.46
C GLU A 344 -30.99 -22.28 16.53
N LYS A 345 -30.75 -20.96 16.53
CA LYS A 345 -31.37 -20.05 15.56
C LYS A 345 -30.82 -20.28 14.15
N TRP A 346 -29.49 -20.34 14.01
CA TRP A 346 -28.81 -20.57 12.74
C TRP A 346 -29.24 -21.90 12.08
N VAL A 347 -29.34 -22.99 12.86
CA VAL A 347 -29.76 -24.28 12.30
C VAL A 347 -31.24 -24.29 11.87
N LYS A 348 -32.10 -23.48 12.51
CA LYS A 348 -33.49 -23.30 12.06
C LYS A 348 -33.57 -22.55 10.73
N GLU A 349 -32.69 -21.59 10.50
CA GLU A 349 -32.58 -20.92 9.19
C GLU A 349 -32.16 -21.93 8.13
N LEU A 350 -31.19 -22.80 8.43
CA LEU A 350 -30.79 -23.91 7.55
C LEU A 350 -31.94 -24.91 7.28
N GLN A 351 -32.76 -25.20 8.29
CA GLN A 351 -33.98 -26.00 8.13
C GLN A 351 -34.94 -25.37 7.14
N VAL A 352 -35.27 -24.08 7.31
CA VAL A 352 -36.18 -23.36 6.43
C VAL A 352 -35.67 -23.36 4.98
N ASP A 353 -34.36 -23.17 4.77
CA ASP A 353 -33.75 -23.20 3.45
C ASP A 353 -33.86 -24.58 2.76
N LEU A 354 -33.76 -25.66 3.53
CA LEU A 354 -33.90 -27.03 3.03
C LEU A 354 -35.38 -27.38 2.76
N GLU A 355 -36.28 -26.97 3.64
CA GLU A 355 -37.73 -27.13 3.45
C GLU A 355 -38.21 -26.38 2.20
N GLY A 356 -37.68 -25.18 1.95
CA GLY A 356 -37.92 -24.42 0.72
C GLY A 356 -37.46 -25.13 -0.56
N LYS A 357 -36.52 -26.08 -0.45
CA LYS A 357 -36.07 -26.96 -1.55
C LYS A 357 -36.90 -28.25 -1.67
N GLY A 358 -37.95 -28.39 -0.85
CA GLY A 358 -38.90 -29.49 -0.86
C GLY A 358 -38.51 -30.69 0.01
N TYR A 359 -37.54 -30.54 0.92
CA TYR A 359 -37.18 -31.59 1.87
C TYR A 359 -38.10 -31.56 3.09
N ASP A 360 -38.46 -32.73 3.61
CA ASP A 360 -38.96 -32.91 4.97
C ASP A 360 -37.75 -32.99 5.92
N VAL A 361 -37.57 -31.99 6.78
CA VAL A 361 -36.31 -31.77 7.51
C VAL A 361 -36.43 -32.10 8.99
N LYS A 362 -35.50 -32.90 9.50
CA LYS A 362 -35.34 -33.18 10.92
C LYS A 362 -34.03 -32.62 11.45
N LEU A 363 -34.11 -31.83 12.52
CA LEU A 363 -32.93 -31.33 13.23
C LEU A 363 -32.48 -32.35 14.29
N THR A 364 -31.19 -32.69 14.30
CA THR A 364 -30.59 -33.57 15.30
C THR A 364 -29.35 -32.91 15.90
N LYS A 365 -29.39 -32.65 17.21
CA LYS A 365 -28.26 -32.11 17.96
C LYS A 365 -27.29 -33.24 18.28
N GLU A 366 -26.06 -33.16 17.78
CA GLU A 366 -24.99 -34.10 18.10
C GLU A 366 -24.11 -33.56 19.24
N LYS A 367 -23.11 -34.35 19.62
CA LYS A 367 -22.13 -33.96 20.65
C LYS A 367 -21.31 -32.76 20.13
N GLY A 368 -21.14 -31.75 20.98
CA GLY A 368 -20.32 -30.58 20.64
C GLY A 368 -18.86 -30.95 20.34
N ILE A 369 -18.21 -30.12 19.52
CA ILE A 369 -16.80 -30.24 19.16
C ILE A 369 -16.02 -29.15 19.91
N THR A 370 -14.93 -29.53 20.56
CA THR A 370 -13.99 -28.58 21.17
C THR A 370 -12.68 -28.69 20.43
N LEU A 371 -12.28 -27.60 19.78
CA LEU A 371 -11.02 -27.53 19.04
C LEU A 371 -9.86 -27.24 20.02
N PRO A 372 -8.67 -27.83 19.78
CA PRO A 372 -7.51 -27.65 20.65
C PRO A 372 -6.87 -26.28 20.51
#